data_AF-A0A947MXW1-F1
#
_entry.id   AF-A0A947MXW1-F1
#
_cell.length_a   1.000
_cell.length_b   1.000
_cell.length_c   1.000
_cell.angle_alpha   90.00
_cell.angle_beta   90.00
_cell.angle_gamma   90.00
#
_symmetry.space_group_name_H-M   'P 1'
#
loop_
_entity.id
_entity.type
_entity.pdbx_description
1 polymer ?
#
loop_
_entity_poly.entity_id
_entity_poly.type
_entity_poly.pdbx_seq_one_letter_code
_entity_poly.pdbx_strand_id
1 'polypeptide(L)'
;MVDQPLGSVFGSVGVVYGLLVPLFIILLFAVFAIASLNNAGAKPKSVVKATYCYLMMGVGILLMTIAAIPTVSSVLANMSYASATYVGLLVVFAVGGSLFLFHDNMIRALDASSQVVPSLIYLYTIKIIGTLTAVLSGLSILLTLILGGAPEGWWVTPLTMFLYGFVLYVSTREEDLVIPSFFKCNLKLPKKSTAAVASKPAKTKKKGKKRRKKK
;
A
#
# COMPACT_ATOMS: atom_id res chain seq x y z
N MET A 1 23.94 -29.70 16.09
CA MET A 1 23.67 -30.23 14.74
C MET A 1 23.05 -29.09 13.96
N VAL A 2 23.84 -28.47 13.07
CA VAL A 2 23.39 -27.40 12.18
C VAL A 2 23.06 -28.09 10.86
N ASP A 3 21.81 -28.53 10.72
CA ASP A 3 21.36 -29.18 9.49
C ASP A 3 21.34 -28.17 8.34
N GLN A 4 21.72 -28.67 7.17
CA GLN A 4 22.16 -27.91 5.99
C GLN A 4 21.20 -26.75 5.63
N PRO A 5 21.68 -25.49 5.59
CA PRO A 5 20.86 -24.32 5.31
C PRO A 5 20.25 -24.32 3.90
N LEU A 6 20.82 -25.07 2.95
CA LEU A 6 20.28 -25.21 1.60
C LEU A 6 19.09 -26.18 1.53
N GLY A 7 19.00 -27.14 2.46
CA GLY A 7 17.88 -28.09 2.51
C GLY A 7 16.57 -27.44 2.96
N SER A 8 16.63 -26.42 3.81
CA SER A 8 15.44 -25.62 4.18
C SER A 8 15.04 -24.62 3.09
N VAL A 9 16.00 -24.11 2.30
CA VAL A 9 15.77 -23.18 1.18
C VAL A 9 15.22 -23.87 -0.07
N PHE A 10 15.57 -25.13 -0.32
CA PHE A 10 15.04 -25.92 -1.45
C PHE A 10 14.06 -27.04 -1.06
N GLY A 11 13.74 -27.18 0.22
CA GLY A 11 12.66 -28.07 0.69
C GLY A 11 11.29 -27.56 0.26
N SER A 12 10.23 -28.35 0.42
CA SER A 12 8.85 -28.00 0.02
C SER A 12 8.42 -26.63 0.57
N VAL A 13 8.84 -26.30 1.79
CA VAL A 13 8.65 -24.98 2.43
C VAL A 13 9.43 -23.90 1.68
N GLY A 14 10.73 -24.12 1.42
CA GLY A 14 11.59 -23.19 0.69
C GLY A 14 11.18 -22.96 -0.77
N VAL A 15 10.65 -23.97 -1.48
CA VAL A 15 10.13 -23.80 -2.85
C VAL A 15 8.80 -23.05 -2.83
N VAL A 16 7.90 -23.38 -1.88
CA VAL A 16 6.63 -22.66 -1.73
C VAL A 16 6.89 -21.21 -1.34
N TYR A 17 7.67 -20.91 -0.30
CA TYR A 17 7.93 -19.51 0.06
C TYR A 17 8.91 -18.82 -0.91
N GLY A 18 9.93 -19.51 -1.40
CA GLY A 18 10.96 -18.95 -2.28
C GLY A 18 10.50 -18.68 -3.71
N LEU A 19 9.49 -19.40 -4.23
CA LEU A 19 8.90 -19.13 -5.54
C LEU A 19 7.59 -18.34 -5.43
N LEU A 20 6.71 -18.73 -4.50
CA LEU A 20 5.35 -18.20 -4.43
C LEU A 20 5.34 -16.77 -3.88
N VAL A 21 6.25 -16.41 -2.96
CA VAL A 21 6.39 -15.02 -2.47
C VAL A 21 6.82 -14.06 -3.59
N PRO A 22 7.94 -14.27 -4.31
CA PRO A 22 8.30 -13.37 -5.41
C PRO A 22 7.27 -13.37 -6.54
N LEU A 23 6.64 -14.51 -6.83
CA LEU A 23 5.53 -14.56 -7.79
C LEU A 23 4.35 -13.69 -7.34
N PHE A 24 3.99 -13.71 -6.05
CA PHE A 24 2.94 -12.86 -5.49
C PHE A 24 3.30 -11.38 -5.54
N ILE A 25 4.57 -11.04 -5.28
CA ILE A 25 5.07 -9.66 -5.37
C ILE A 25 4.97 -9.17 -6.82
N ILE A 26 5.37 -9.99 -7.80
CA ILE A 26 5.26 -9.67 -9.23
C ILE A 26 3.79 -9.53 -9.64
N LEU A 27 2.92 -10.42 -9.16
CA LEU A 27 1.48 -10.38 -9.43
C LEU A 27 0.86 -9.08 -8.88
N LEU A 28 1.17 -8.72 -7.62
CA LEU A 28 0.73 -7.46 -7.03
C LEU A 28 1.26 -6.26 -7.83
N PHE A 29 2.52 -6.29 -8.23
CA PHE A 29 3.11 -5.26 -9.09
C PHE A 29 2.35 -5.11 -10.40
N ALA A 30 2.02 -6.23 -11.05
CA ALA A 30 1.28 -6.25 -12.30
C ALA A 30 -0.15 -5.71 -12.11
N VAL A 31 -0.85 -6.13 -11.06
CA VAL A 31 -2.20 -5.62 -10.73
C VAL A 31 -2.18 -4.12 -10.47
N PHE A 32 -1.20 -3.62 -9.73
CA PHE A 32 -1.06 -2.19 -9.44
C PHE A 32 -0.71 -1.37 -10.67
N ALA A 33 0.17 -1.90 -11.53
CA ALA A 33 0.51 -1.28 -12.80
C ALA A 33 -0.72 -1.22 -13.73
N ILE A 34 -1.47 -2.32 -13.87
CA ILE A 34 -2.67 -2.38 -14.71
C ILE A 34 -3.75 -1.42 -14.20
N ALA A 35 -4.03 -1.42 -12.90
CA ALA A 35 -5.01 -0.52 -12.28
C ALA A 35 -4.64 0.95 -12.48
N SER A 36 -3.34 1.28 -12.39
CA SER A 36 -2.88 2.66 -12.55
C SER A 36 -2.73 3.12 -14.00
N LEU A 37 -2.58 2.21 -14.97
CA LEU A 37 -2.58 2.54 -16.41
C LEU A 37 -3.99 2.82 -16.95
N ASN A 38 -5.04 2.41 -16.22
CA ASN A 38 -6.42 2.65 -16.61
C ASN A 38 -6.88 4.11 -16.34
N ASN A 39 -6.03 4.95 -15.75
CA ASN A 39 -6.29 6.37 -15.55
C ASN A 39 -5.87 7.22 -16.75
N ALA A 40 -6.80 8.03 -17.26
CA ALA A 40 -6.54 8.95 -18.38
C ALA A 40 -5.47 10.00 -18.01
N GLY A 41 -4.36 10.02 -18.76
CA GLY A 41 -3.27 10.99 -18.59
C GLY A 41 -2.07 10.51 -17.75
N ALA A 42 -2.10 9.28 -17.24
CA ALA A 42 -0.96 8.72 -16.50
C ALA A 42 0.16 8.29 -17.47
N LYS A 43 1.38 8.77 -17.24
CA LYS A 43 2.56 8.29 -17.98
C LYS A 43 2.95 6.91 -17.44
N PRO A 44 3.01 5.85 -18.26
CA PRO A 44 3.28 4.48 -17.79
C PRO A 44 4.60 4.38 -17.01
N LYS A 45 5.64 5.11 -17.45
CA LYS A 45 6.94 5.15 -16.79
C LYS A 45 6.88 5.77 -15.38
N SER A 46 6.09 6.82 -15.20
CA SER A 46 5.93 7.49 -13.90
C SER A 46 5.12 6.62 -12.93
N VAL A 47 4.10 5.93 -13.42
CA VAL A 47 3.29 4.97 -12.65
C VAL A 47 4.16 3.84 -12.10
N VAL A 48 4.94 3.18 -12.96
CA VAL A 48 5.82 2.07 -12.55
C VAL A 48 6.84 2.53 -11.51
N LYS A 49 7.41 3.73 -11.69
CA LYS A 49 8.33 4.33 -10.72
C LYS A 49 7.64 4.63 -9.38
N ALA A 50 6.41 5.14 -9.39
CA ALA A 50 5.62 5.37 -8.18
C ALA A 50 5.35 4.05 -7.44
N THR A 51 4.87 3.03 -8.15
CA THR A 51 4.60 1.69 -7.59
C THR A 51 5.86 1.09 -6.95
N TYR A 52 7.00 1.20 -7.62
CA TYR A 52 8.28 0.74 -7.04
C TYR A 52 8.64 1.48 -5.75
N CYS A 53 8.48 2.81 -5.72
CA CYS A 53 8.80 3.58 -4.52
C CYS A 53 7.88 3.21 -3.34
N TYR A 54 6.57 3.06 -3.56
CA TYR A 54 5.64 2.61 -2.51
C TYR A 54 5.94 1.20 -2.00
N LEU A 55 6.38 0.28 -2.88
CA LEU A 55 6.83 -1.03 -2.46
C LEU A 55 8.08 -0.97 -1.58
N MET A 56 9.08 -0.17 -1.97
CA MET A 56 10.29 0.01 -1.18
C MET A 56 10.02 0.71 0.15
N MET A 57 9.06 1.64 0.20
CA MET A 57 8.56 2.19 1.47
C MET A 57 7.90 1.11 2.33
N GLY A 58 7.12 0.20 1.73
CA GLY A 58 6.56 -0.96 2.41
C GLY A 58 7.63 -1.88 2.99
N VAL A 59 8.70 -2.17 2.24
CA VAL A 59 9.86 -2.93 2.74
C VAL A 59 10.54 -2.20 3.90
N GLY A 60 10.69 -0.88 3.82
CA GLY A 60 11.19 -0.05 4.92
C GLY A 60 10.38 -0.22 6.20
N ILE A 61 9.04 -0.13 6.10
CA ILE A 61 8.15 -0.39 7.23
C ILE A 61 8.33 -1.81 7.76
N LEU A 62 8.38 -2.83 6.90
CA LEU A 62 8.60 -4.22 7.34
C LEU A 62 9.90 -4.40 8.13
N LEU A 63 11.00 -3.77 7.69
CA LEU A 63 12.26 -3.82 8.42
C LEU A 63 12.14 -3.13 9.79
N MET A 64 11.47 -1.98 9.83
CA MET A 64 11.23 -1.26 11.09
C MET A 64 10.39 -2.09 12.05
N THR A 65 9.42 -2.88 11.57
CA THR A 65 8.51 -3.66 12.42
C THR A 65 9.16 -4.92 12.95
N ILE A 66 9.96 -5.60 12.12
CA ILE A 66 10.78 -6.75 12.52
C ILE A 66 11.75 -6.35 13.64
N ALA A 67 12.24 -5.10 13.63
CA ALA A 67 13.09 -4.58 14.69
C ALA A 67 12.30 -4.07 15.92
N ALA A 68 11.20 -3.35 15.71
CA ALA A 68 10.44 -2.67 16.77
C ALA A 68 9.65 -3.63 17.66
N ILE A 69 9.03 -4.66 17.08
CA ILE A 69 8.21 -5.62 17.84
C ILE A 69 9.02 -6.34 18.94
N PRO A 70 10.17 -6.99 18.64
CA PRO A 70 10.95 -7.68 19.66
C PRO A 70 11.60 -6.72 20.66
N THR A 71 11.99 -5.51 20.23
CA THR A 71 12.55 -4.53 21.17
C THR A 71 11.51 -4.10 22.20
N VAL A 72 10.30 -3.74 21.77
CA VAL A 72 9.21 -3.37 22.67
C VAL A 72 8.76 -4.54 23.54
N SER A 73 8.66 -5.75 22.98
CA SER A 73 8.29 -6.93 23.77
C SER A 73 9.32 -7.28 24.83
N SER A 74 10.63 -7.10 24.55
CA SER A 74 11.69 -7.35 25.52
C SER A 74 11.62 -6.43 26.74
N VAL A 75 11.32 -5.15 26.51
CA VAL A 75 11.16 -4.16 27.57
C VAL A 75 9.94 -4.47 28.43
N LEU A 76 8.82 -4.85 27.81
CA LEU A 76 7.59 -5.22 28.53
C LEU A 76 7.70 -6.55 29.28
N ALA A 77 8.44 -7.51 28.74
CA ALA A 77 8.70 -8.80 29.38
C ALA A 77 9.83 -8.74 30.44
N ASN A 78 10.45 -7.56 30.62
CA ASN A 78 11.62 -7.36 31.48
C ASN A 78 12.76 -8.35 31.17
N MET A 79 12.86 -8.77 29.90
CA MET A 79 13.90 -9.68 29.41
C MET A 79 14.95 -8.88 28.66
N SER A 80 16.17 -8.85 29.19
CA SER A 80 17.28 -8.18 28.51
C SER A 80 17.85 -9.08 27.43
N TYR A 81 17.87 -8.58 26.19
CA TYR A 81 18.74 -9.18 25.16
C TYR A 81 20.21 -8.86 25.43
N ALA A 82 21.11 -9.60 24.78
CA ALA A 82 22.52 -9.23 24.71
C ALA A 82 22.67 -7.85 24.04
N SER A 83 23.64 -7.05 24.48
CA SER A 83 23.90 -5.70 23.94
C SER A 83 24.07 -5.70 22.42
N ALA A 84 24.74 -6.72 21.85
CA ALA A 84 24.90 -6.88 20.41
C ALA A 84 23.57 -7.03 19.66
N THR A 85 22.58 -7.70 20.25
CA THR A 85 21.26 -7.90 19.65
C THR A 85 20.48 -6.59 19.59
N TYR A 86 20.53 -5.77 20.64
CA TYR A 86 19.91 -4.45 20.62
C TYR A 86 20.51 -3.54 19.55
N VAL A 87 21.84 -3.53 19.44
CA VAL A 87 22.53 -2.76 18.38
C VAL A 87 22.12 -3.28 17.00
N GLY A 88 22.06 -4.59 16.80
CA GLY A 88 21.59 -5.19 15.55
C GLY A 88 20.17 -4.77 15.18
N LEU A 89 19.22 -4.84 16.12
CA LEU A 89 17.83 -4.41 15.90
C LEU A 89 17.75 -2.91 15.60
N LEU A 90 18.55 -2.09 16.27
CA LEU A 90 18.61 -0.64 16.05
C LEU A 90 19.17 -0.31 14.66
N VAL A 91 20.20 -1.02 14.21
CA VAL A 91 20.75 -0.88 12.84
C VAL A 91 19.71 -1.28 11.80
N VAL A 92 19.02 -2.41 11.98
CA VAL A 92 17.95 -2.84 11.06
C VAL A 92 16.82 -1.81 11.01
N PHE A 93 16.44 -1.27 12.16
CA PHE A 93 15.44 -0.19 12.26
C PHE A 93 15.90 1.08 11.52
N ALA A 94 17.15 1.51 11.72
CA ALA A 94 17.72 2.68 11.08
C ALA A 94 17.84 2.53 9.56
N VAL A 95 18.22 1.35 9.08
CA VAL A 95 18.25 1.02 7.64
C VAL A 95 16.84 1.04 7.05
N GLY A 96 15.87 0.44 7.74
CA GLY A 96 14.45 0.48 7.33
C GLY A 96 13.91 1.91 7.23
N GLY A 97 14.17 2.74 8.24
CA GLY A 97 13.77 4.15 8.26
C GLY A 97 14.46 4.99 7.20
N SER A 98 15.75 4.77 6.96
CA SER A 98 16.50 5.45 5.90
C SER A 98 15.98 5.08 4.51
N LEU A 99 15.66 3.81 4.28
CA LEU A 99 15.07 3.33 3.03
C LEU A 99 13.69 3.95 2.79
N PHE A 100 12.87 4.04 3.83
CA PHE A 100 11.55 4.68 3.79
C PHE A 100 11.68 6.17 3.41
N LEU A 101 12.52 6.93 4.12
CA LEU A 101 12.72 8.36 3.87
C LEU A 101 13.28 8.65 2.49
N PHE A 102 14.22 7.83 2.01
CA PHE A 102 14.79 7.98 0.68
C PHE A 102 13.72 7.86 -0.41
N HIS A 103 12.85 6.87 -0.30
CA HIS A 103 11.79 6.65 -1.28
C HIS A 103 10.62 7.63 -1.14
N ASP A 104 10.29 8.10 0.08
CA ASP A 104 9.33 9.19 0.27
C ASP A 104 9.77 10.47 -0.47
N ASN A 105 11.05 10.83 -0.33
CA ASN A 105 11.60 11.97 -1.04
C ASN A 105 11.55 11.80 -2.57
N MET A 106 11.80 10.58 -3.06
CA MET A 106 11.71 10.29 -4.50
C MET A 106 10.29 10.40 -5.06
N ILE A 107 9.26 10.04 -4.28
CA ILE A 107 7.86 10.12 -4.70
C ILE A 107 7.43 11.58 -4.87
N ARG A 108 7.87 12.49 -4.00
CA ARG A 108 7.52 13.92 -4.08
C ARG A 108 7.88 14.57 -5.42
N ALA A 109 8.86 14.02 -6.15
CA ALA A 109 9.28 14.50 -7.46
C ALA A 109 8.42 13.98 -8.65
N LEU A 110 7.43 13.11 -8.42
CA LEU A 110 6.59 12.54 -9.48
C LEU A 110 5.27 13.33 -9.68
N ASP A 111 4.68 13.20 -10.88
CA ASP A 111 3.37 13.78 -11.20
C ASP A 111 2.26 13.21 -10.28
N ALA A 112 1.45 14.09 -9.67
CA ALA A 112 0.39 13.71 -8.72
C ALA A 112 -0.62 12.70 -9.31
N SER A 113 -0.97 12.82 -10.61
CA SER A 113 -1.89 11.90 -11.30
C SER A 113 -1.39 10.45 -11.35
N SER A 114 -0.07 10.24 -11.32
CA SER A 114 0.55 8.91 -11.37
C SER A 114 0.69 8.28 -9.98
N GLN A 115 0.48 9.06 -8.90
CA GLN A 115 0.65 8.60 -7.53
C GLN A 115 -0.66 8.19 -6.85
N VAL A 116 -1.81 8.65 -7.36
CA VAL A 116 -3.13 8.43 -6.73
C VAL A 116 -3.38 6.94 -6.47
N VAL A 117 -3.25 6.11 -7.52
CA VAL A 117 -3.58 4.68 -7.41
C VAL A 117 -2.57 3.93 -6.53
N PRO A 118 -1.25 4.05 -6.74
CA PRO A 118 -0.28 3.41 -5.84
C PRO A 118 -0.39 3.84 -4.38
N SER A 119 -0.67 5.13 -4.11
CA SER A 119 -0.84 5.66 -2.75
C SER A 119 -2.07 5.07 -2.06
N LEU A 120 -3.22 5.06 -2.74
CA LEU A 120 -4.45 4.45 -2.24
C LEU A 120 -4.24 3.00 -1.85
N ILE A 121 -3.65 2.23 -2.76
CA ILE A 121 -3.39 0.81 -2.56
C ILE A 121 -2.47 0.59 -1.37
N TYR A 122 -1.39 1.37 -1.27
CA TYR A 122 -0.46 1.31 -0.15
C TYR A 122 -1.17 1.58 1.19
N LEU A 123 -1.93 2.68 1.27
CA LEU A 123 -2.66 3.07 2.47
C LEU A 123 -3.69 2.01 2.88
N TYR A 124 -4.49 1.51 1.92
CA TYR A 124 -5.46 0.44 2.19
C TYR A 124 -4.78 -0.86 2.62
N THR A 125 -3.61 -1.20 2.06
CA THR A 125 -2.86 -2.39 2.45
C THR A 125 -2.42 -2.28 3.91
N ILE A 126 -1.82 -1.15 4.30
CA ILE A 126 -1.40 -0.91 5.69
C ILE A 126 -2.61 -0.91 6.64
N LYS A 127 -3.73 -0.31 6.22
CA LYS A 127 -4.97 -0.27 7.00
C LYS A 127 -5.57 -1.66 7.21
N ILE A 128 -5.62 -2.49 6.17
CA ILE A 128 -6.10 -3.88 6.26
C ILE A 128 -5.21 -4.68 7.19
N ILE A 129 -3.88 -4.58 7.02
CA ILE A 129 -2.91 -5.28 7.89
C ILE A 129 -3.09 -4.83 9.35
N GLY A 130 -3.12 -3.52 9.62
CA GLY A 130 -3.28 -3.00 10.97
C GLY A 130 -4.58 -3.44 11.63
N THR A 131 -5.69 -3.39 10.90
CA THR A 131 -7.01 -3.84 11.39
C THR A 131 -7.01 -5.34 11.64
N LEU A 132 -6.47 -6.13 10.72
CA LEU A 132 -6.40 -7.59 10.86
C LEU A 132 -5.54 -7.98 12.06
N THR A 133 -4.37 -7.36 12.24
CA THR A 133 -3.50 -7.58 13.40
C THR A 133 -4.18 -7.19 14.70
N ALA A 134 -4.87 -6.05 14.76
CA ALA A 134 -5.61 -5.62 15.94
C ALA A 134 -6.77 -6.59 16.30
N VAL A 135 -7.52 -7.06 15.29
CA VAL A 135 -8.61 -8.02 15.51
C VAL A 135 -8.07 -9.37 15.97
N LEU A 136 -7.05 -9.92 15.30
CA LEU A 136 -6.43 -11.21 15.66
C LEU A 136 -5.83 -11.18 17.07
N SER A 137 -5.12 -10.11 17.42
CA SER A 137 -4.53 -9.95 18.75
C SER A 137 -5.60 -9.75 19.83
N GLY A 138 -6.63 -8.94 19.57
CA GLY A 138 -7.77 -8.78 20.49
C GLY A 138 -8.51 -10.09 20.72
N LEU A 139 -8.73 -10.86 19.64
CA LEU A 139 -9.34 -12.19 19.71
C LEU A 139 -8.45 -13.15 20.52
N SER A 140 -7.13 -13.11 20.31
CA SER A 140 -6.17 -13.91 21.08
C SER A 140 -6.24 -13.61 22.57
N ILE A 141 -6.32 -12.32 22.97
CA ILE A 141 -6.45 -11.94 24.39
C ILE A 141 -7.77 -12.47 24.95
N LEU A 142 -8.87 -12.29 24.21
CA LEU A 142 -10.21 -12.72 24.62
C LEU A 142 -10.28 -14.24 24.81
N LEU A 143 -9.75 -15.02 23.87
CA LEU A 143 -9.73 -16.48 23.97
C LEU A 143 -8.94 -16.94 25.19
N THR A 144 -7.75 -16.36 25.43
CA THR A 144 -6.91 -16.77 26.56
C THR A 144 -7.53 -16.39 27.91
N LEU A 145 -8.27 -15.28 28.00
CA LEU A 145 -9.04 -14.93 29.19
C LEU A 145 -10.19 -15.92 29.46
N ILE A 146 -10.87 -16.40 28.41
CA ILE A 146 -11.98 -17.35 28.53
C ILE A 146 -11.49 -18.76 28.88
N LEU A 147 -10.40 -19.22 28.25
CA LEU A 147 -9.90 -20.59 28.43
C LEU A 147 -9.11 -20.78 29.74
N GLY A 148 -8.64 -19.70 30.37
CA GLY A 148 -8.01 -19.74 31.69
C GLY A 148 -6.86 -20.75 31.80
N GLY A 149 -5.69 -20.42 31.25
CA GLY A 149 -4.54 -21.34 31.26
C GLY A 149 -3.22 -20.71 30.82
N ALA A 150 -3.05 -19.41 31.10
CA ALA A 150 -2.02 -18.63 30.46
C ALA A 150 -0.72 -18.58 31.30
N PRO A 151 0.45 -18.94 30.74
CA PRO A 151 1.73 -18.89 31.44
C PRO A 151 2.17 -17.44 31.73
N GLU A 152 3.05 -17.24 32.72
CA GLU A 152 3.53 -15.89 33.05
C GLU A 152 4.14 -15.18 31.83
N GLY A 153 3.80 -13.89 31.64
CA GLY A 153 4.27 -13.09 30.51
C GLY A 153 3.57 -13.33 29.17
N TRP A 154 2.59 -14.24 29.08
CA TRP A 154 1.86 -14.52 27.83
C TRP A 154 1.22 -13.29 27.18
N TRP A 155 0.78 -12.32 27.99
CA TRP A 155 0.01 -11.16 27.56
C TRP A 155 0.85 -10.13 26.82
N VAL A 156 2.18 -10.17 26.96
CA VAL A 156 3.10 -9.18 26.38
C VAL A 156 3.04 -9.22 24.85
N THR A 157 3.09 -10.41 24.26
CA THR A 157 3.06 -10.59 22.80
C THR A 157 1.75 -10.14 22.15
N PRO A 158 0.56 -10.59 22.60
CA PRO A 158 -0.69 -10.13 22.01
C PRO A 158 -0.97 -8.65 22.31
N LEU A 159 -0.54 -8.13 23.47
CA LEU A 159 -0.68 -6.70 23.78
C LEU A 159 0.19 -5.83 22.86
N THR A 160 1.45 -6.20 22.65
CA THR A 160 2.35 -5.48 21.73
C THR A 160 1.82 -5.50 20.30
N MET A 161 1.30 -6.64 19.83
CA MET A 161 0.66 -6.76 18.52
C MET A 161 -0.62 -5.92 18.42
N PHE A 162 -1.41 -5.86 19.50
CA PHE A 162 -2.62 -5.05 19.55
C PHE A 162 -2.30 -3.56 19.47
N LEU A 163 -1.33 -3.08 20.28
CA LEU A 163 -0.85 -1.71 20.24
C LEU A 163 -0.26 -1.36 18.87
N TYR A 164 0.51 -2.26 18.28
CA TYR A 164 1.06 -2.08 16.94
C TYR A 164 -0.04 -1.95 15.87
N GLY A 165 -1.04 -2.85 15.89
CA GLY A 165 -2.20 -2.77 15.00
C GLY A 165 -2.99 -1.48 15.18
N PHE A 166 -3.13 -1.01 16.43
CA PHE A 166 -3.77 0.26 16.73
C PHE A 166 -2.97 1.46 16.19
N VAL A 167 -1.65 1.48 16.36
CA VAL A 167 -0.77 2.51 15.79
C VAL A 167 -0.88 2.56 14.27
N LEU A 168 -0.93 1.40 13.60
CA LEU A 168 -1.16 1.35 12.15
C LEU A 168 -2.53 1.87 11.75
N TYR A 169 -3.57 1.53 12.53
CA TYR A 169 -4.93 2.02 12.27
C TYR A 169 -5.03 3.54 12.45
N VAL A 170 -4.41 4.10 13.51
CA VAL A 170 -4.38 5.54 13.75
C VAL A 170 -3.54 6.26 12.69
N SER A 171 -2.40 5.71 12.31
CA SER A 171 -1.54 6.26 11.24
C SER A 171 -2.22 6.28 9.87
N THR A 172 -3.29 5.51 9.68
CA THR A 172 -4.08 5.45 8.43
C THR A 172 -5.44 6.14 8.56
N ARG A 173 -5.66 6.91 9.64
CA ARG A 173 -6.97 7.45 10.02
C ARG A 173 -7.32 8.79 9.39
N GLU A 174 -6.39 9.47 8.76
CA GLU A 174 -6.63 10.76 8.11
C GLU A 174 -5.97 10.77 6.74
N GLU A 175 -6.76 10.51 5.71
CA GLU A 175 -6.89 11.48 4.63
C GLU A 175 -8.38 11.50 4.31
N ASP A 176 -9.01 12.68 4.43
CA ASP A 176 -10.15 13.02 3.59
C ASP A 176 -9.65 12.77 2.18
N LEU A 177 -9.89 11.57 1.67
CA LEU A 177 -9.56 11.19 0.32
C LEU A 177 -10.18 12.30 -0.51
N VAL A 178 -9.33 13.15 -1.09
CA VAL A 178 -9.71 14.01 -2.19
C VAL A 178 -10.03 13.02 -3.28
N ILE A 179 -11.25 12.47 -3.22
CA ILE A 179 -11.85 11.62 -4.23
C ILE A 179 -11.72 12.49 -5.46
N PRO A 180 -10.84 12.15 -6.42
CA PRO A 180 -10.78 12.91 -7.64
C PRO A 180 -12.21 12.89 -8.19
N SER A 181 -12.71 14.07 -8.57
CA SER A 181 -14.08 14.37 -9.00
C SER A 181 -14.67 13.43 -10.06
N PHE A 182 -13.93 12.41 -10.51
CA PHE A 182 -14.36 11.34 -11.41
C PHE A 182 -15.31 10.32 -10.76
N PHE A 183 -15.22 10.05 -9.45
CA PHE A 183 -16.22 9.20 -8.77
C PHE A 183 -17.52 9.94 -8.43
N LYS A 184 -17.55 11.28 -8.60
CA LYS A 184 -18.81 11.98 -8.92
C LYS A 184 -19.11 11.69 -10.39
N CYS A 185 -19.47 10.44 -10.68
CA CYS A 185 -20.30 10.13 -11.83
C CYS A 185 -21.54 11.01 -11.70
N ASN A 186 -21.53 12.13 -12.41
CA ASN A 186 -22.73 12.83 -12.81
C ASN A 186 -23.45 11.83 -13.72
N LEU A 187 -24.16 10.90 -13.10
CA LEU A 187 -25.16 10.05 -13.73
C LEU A 187 -26.31 11.00 -14.11
N LYS A 188 -26.06 11.86 -15.09
CA LYS A 188 -27.13 12.44 -15.88
C LYS A 188 -27.71 11.27 -16.64
N LEU A 189 -28.68 10.61 -16.01
CA LEU A 189 -29.58 9.69 -16.69
C LEU A 189 -29.98 10.37 -18.01
N PRO A 190 -29.74 9.75 -19.18
CA PRO A 190 -30.33 10.24 -20.41
C PRO A 190 -31.84 10.09 -20.25
N LYS A 191 -32.50 11.23 -20.05
CA LYS A 191 -33.95 11.35 -20.01
C LYS A 191 -34.48 10.93 -21.38
N LYS A 192 -34.88 9.66 -21.54
CA LYS A 192 -35.68 9.21 -22.68
C LYS A 192 -37.06 9.85 -22.56
N SER A 193 -37.40 10.72 -23.49
CA SER A 193 -38.78 10.98 -23.94
C SER A 193 -38.67 11.62 -25.33
N THR A 194 -38.81 10.81 -26.39
CA THR A 194 -40.01 10.67 -27.25
C THR A 194 -39.88 11.44 -28.56
N ALA A 195 -39.70 10.65 -29.62
CA ALA A 195 -40.22 10.78 -30.99
C ALA A 195 -40.70 12.16 -31.49
N ALA A 196 -40.19 12.60 -32.63
CA ALA A 196 -40.86 12.44 -33.94
C ALA A 196 -40.41 13.51 -34.95
N VAL A 197 -40.53 13.13 -36.23
CA VAL A 197 -40.61 13.98 -37.44
C VAL A 197 -39.30 14.45 -38.09
N ALA A 198 -38.79 13.56 -38.95
CA ALA A 198 -38.62 13.71 -40.40
C ALA A 198 -38.21 15.06 -41.03
N SER A 199 -37.25 14.91 -41.97
CA SER A 199 -37.15 15.55 -43.31
C SER A 199 -36.09 16.64 -43.57
N LYS A 200 -34.92 16.19 -44.10
CA LYS A 200 -34.12 16.68 -45.27
C LYS A 200 -33.70 18.19 -45.40
N PRO A 201 -32.80 18.56 -46.33
CA PRO A 201 -31.39 18.17 -46.51
C PRO A 201 -30.42 19.39 -46.71
N ALA A 202 -29.12 19.09 -46.72
CA ALA A 202 -27.93 19.82 -47.22
C ALA A 202 -28.02 21.25 -47.82
N LYS A 203 -27.07 22.14 -47.43
CA LYS A 203 -26.42 23.10 -48.36
C LYS A 203 -24.93 23.33 -48.07
N THR A 204 -24.16 23.21 -49.15
CA THR A 204 -22.71 23.33 -49.29
C THR A 204 -22.28 24.79 -49.61
N LYS A 205 -21.02 25.12 -49.28
CA LYS A 205 -20.11 26.17 -49.84
C LYS A 205 -20.43 27.67 -49.62
N LYS A 206 -19.42 28.41 -49.12
CA LYS A 206 -18.49 29.21 -49.95
C LYS A 206 -17.34 29.88 -49.18
N LYS A 207 -16.11 29.67 -49.68
CA LYS A 207 -14.91 30.50 -49.50
C LYS A 207 -15.18 31.93 -50.00
N GLY A 208 -14.62 32.94 -49.32
CA GLY A 208 -14.61 34.33 -49.78
C GLY A 208 -13.41 35.12 -49.28
N LYS A 209 -12.29 35.03 -50.00
CA LYS A 209 -11.12 35.91 -49.91
C LYS A 209 -11.45 37.21 -50.65
N LYS A 210 -11.38 38.39 -50.02
CA LYS A 210 -11.31 39.66 -50.75
C LYS A 210 -10.50 40.72 -50.00
N ARG A 211 -9.29 40.96 -50.50
CA ARG A 211 -8.50 42.20 -50.34
C ARG A 211 -9.38 43.42 -50.62
N ARG A 212 -9.25 44.50 -49.82
CA ARG A 212 -9.37 45.87 -50.33
C ARG A 212 -8.59 46.87 -49.46
N LYS A 213 -7.92 47.78 -50.18
CA LYS A 213 -6.99 48.86 -49.82
C LYS A 213 -7.71 50.13 -49.28
N LYS A 214 -6.87 51.04 -48.77
CA LYS A 214 -7.01 52.49 -48.46
C LYS A 214 -7.48 52.77 -47.03
N LYS A 215 -6.84 53.67 -46.28
CA LYS A 215 -6.24 54.96 -46.66
C LYS A 215 -4.82 55.12 -46.15
#